data_AF-A0A445AX16-F1
#
_entry.id   AF-A0A445AX16-F1
#
_cell.length_a   1.000
_cell.length_b   1.000
_cell.length_c   1.000
_cell.angle_alpha   90.00
_cell.angle_beta   90.00
_cell.angle_gamma   90.00
#
_symmetry.space_group_name_H-M   'P 1'
#
loop_
_entity.id
_entity.type
_entity.pdbx_description
1 polymer ?
#
loop_
_entity_poly.entity_id
_entity_poly.type
_entity_poly.pdbx_seq_one_letter_code
_entity_poly.pdbx_strand_id
1 'polypeptide(L)'
;MTTTELLQIQPPELRFLFELKKQSSCQVHIVNNSEQYVAFKVKTTSPKKYCVRPNLGIIKPKETCDFTVTMQAQRTEPLDMQCKDKFLIQSTIVPFGTTEDDITSDMFAKDSGKYIEEKKLRVVLISPSSSPVLLPVNGDAKQESNKVPMEKDRVPSGVENIPPPLKVSEEFKGLETAKNTEEDRRDEDVVARHSENENVPDIKPEKDAAQLNSAEECEQLKSRLSIMDTKLRAADVTILKLDEEMRMNTQEKDLLRKELEDMRRKVDMRRVQAGGFPLLFVCMVALVSVVLGYYIHP
;
A
#
# COMPACT_ATOMS: atom_id res chain seq x y z
N MET A 1 1.66 -10.71 41.24
CA MET A 1 0.39 -10.59 40.52
C MET A 1 0.72 -10.36 39.06
N THR A 2 0.43 -11.32 38.18
CA THR A 2 0.66 -11.18 36.74
C THR A 2 -0.39 -10.24 36.18
N THR A 3 0.02 -9.05 35.76
CA THR A 3 -0.82 -8.11 35.01
C THR A 3 -1.36 -8.84 33.78
N THR A 4 -2.68 -9.01 33.71
CA THR A 4 -3.36 -9.71 32.62
C THR A 4 -3.29 -8.84 31.37
N GLU A 5 -2.31 -9.09 30.50
CA GLU A 5 -2.16 -8.44 29.19
C GLU A 5 -3.34 -8.84 28.30
N LEU A 6 -4.14 -7.87 27.83
CA LEU A 6 -5.30 -8.14 26.98
C LEU A 6 -4.85 -8.62 25.60
N LEU A 7 -3.88 -7.92 25.03
CA LEU A 7 -3.41 -8.13 23.65
C LEU A 7 -1.92 -8.43 23.62
N GLN A 8 -1.56 -9.56 23.04
CA GLN A 8 -0.18 -9.85 22.68
C GLN A 8 0.12 -9.24 21.30
N ILE A 9 1.16 -8.40 21.21
CA ILE A 9 1.51 -7.64 20.01
C ILE A 9 2.91 -8.03 19.54
N GLN A 10 3.04 -8.38 18.26
CA GLN A 10 4.32 -8.71 17.61
C GLN A 10 4.42 -8.07 16.23
N PRO A 11 5.58 -7.52 15.84
CA PRO A 11 6.84 -7.41 16.60
C PRO A 11 6.80 -6.32 17.69
N PRO A 12 7.74 -6.33 18.67
CA PRO A 12 7.82 -5.31 19.73
C PRO A 12 8.34 -3.95 19.25
N GLU A 13 8.90 -3.89 18.04
CA GLU A 13 9.36 -2.68 17.38
C GLU A 13 9.11 -2.79 15.87
N LEU A 14 8.87 -1.66 15.21
CA LEU A 14 8.58 -1.59 13.80
C LEU A 14 9.86 -1.25 13.03
N ARG A 15 10.31 -2.17 12.18
CA ARG A 15 11.50 -2.01 11.37
C ARG A 15 11.10 -1.65 9.95
N PHE A 16 11.60 -0.53 9.45
CA PHE A 16 11.37 -0.09 8.08
C PHE A 16 12.68 -0.03 7.33
N LEU A 17 12.71 -0.66 6.16
CA LEU A 17 13.77 -0.44 5.19
C LEU A 17 13.61 0.98 4.63
N PHE A 18 14.58 1.85 4.91
CA PHE A 18 14.56 3.22 4.46
C PHE A 18 15.26 3.37 3.12
N GLU A 19 14.50 3.80 2.12
CA GLU A 19 15.02 4.19 0.81
C GLU A 19 14.35 5.49 0.36
N LEU A 20 15.14 6.41 -0.20
CA LEU A 20 14.61 7.68 -0.69
C LEU A 20 13.57 7.43 -1.79
N LYS A 21 12.47 8.19 -1.73
CA LYS A 21 11.34 8.15 -2.67
C LYS A 21 10.62 6.79 -2.74
N LYS A 22 10.88 5.86 -1.82
CA LYS A 22 10.19 4.57 -1.74
C LYS A 22 9.39 4.44 -0.45
N GLN A 23 8.28 3.72 -0.53
CA GLN A 23 7.52 3.32 0.64
C GLN A 23 8.12 2.06 1.25
N SER A 24 7.87 1.87 2.54
CA SER A 24 8.23 0.66 3.27
C SER A 24 7.09 0.29 4.20
N SER A 25 6.80 -1.00 4.35
CA SER A 25 5.70 -1.49 5.18
C SER A 25 6.18 -2.54 6.18
N CYS A 26 5.47 -2.61 7.31
CA CYS A 26 5.63 -3.61 8.34
C CYS A 26 4.24 -4.08 8.77
N GLN A 27 4.06 -5.40 8.87
CA GLN A 27 2.84 -6.00 9.40
C GLN A 27 3.01 -6.23 10.90
N VAL A 28 1.95 -5.96 11.66
CA VAL A 28 1.89 -6.16 13.09
C VAL A 28 0.75 -7.13 13.39
N HIS A 29 1.08 -8.21 14.08
CA HIS A 29 0.17 -9.24 14.54
C HIS A 29 -0.29 -8.91 15.95
N ILE A 30 -1.61 -8.83 16.14
CA ILE A 30 -2.25 -8.67 17.44
C ILE A 30 -3.05 -9.94 17.75
N VAL A 31 -2.86 -10.49 18.95
CA VAL A 31 -3.57 -11.67 19.43
C VAL A 31 -4.35 -11.32 20.68
N ASN A 32 -5.66 -11.59 20.68
CA ASN A 32 -6.50 -11.44 21.87
C ASN A 32 -6.50 -12.74 22.68
N ASN A 33 -5.72 -12.76 23.77
CA ASN A 33 -5.63 -13.94 24.64
C ASN A 33 -6.76 -13.99 25.68
N SER A 34 -7.63 -12.98 25.75
CA SER A 34 -8.74 -12.91 26.69
C SER A 34 -9.97 -13.71 26.22
N GLU A 35 -10.94 -13.90 27.12
CA GLU A 35 -12.27 -14.46 26.81
C GLU A 35 -13.29 -13.36 26.41
N GLN A 36 -12.83 -12.12 26.20
CA GLN A 36 -13.70 -10.96 25.97
C GLN A 36 -13.42 -10.31 24.62
N TYR A 37 -14.38 -9.54 24.12
CA TYR A 37 -14.18 -8.70 22.94
C TYR A 37 -13.27 -7.54 23.33
N VAL A 38 -12.26 -7.26 22.50
CA VAL A 38 -11.31 -6.18 22.74
C VAL A 38 -11.31 -5.23 21.54
N ALA A 39 -11.63 -3.97 21.78
CA ALA A 39 -11.44 -2.92 20.79
C ALA A 39 -10.00 -2.39 20.86
N PHE A 40 -9.40 -2.11 19.71
CA PHE A 40 -8.07 -1.52 19.62
C PHE A 40 -8.07 -0.24 18.79
N LYS A 41 -7.14 0.67 19.09
CA LYS A 41 -6.89 1.91 18.36
C LYS A 41 -5.40 2.16 18.23
N VAL A 42 -4.93 2.43 17.03
CA VAL A 42 -3.53 2.73 16.72
C VAL A 42 -3.33 4.24 16.54
N LYS A 43 -2.42 4.81 17.32
CA LYS A 43 -2.00 6.23 17.25
C LYS A 43 -0.51 6.30 16.94
N THR A 44 -0.06 7.40 16.34
CA THR A 44 1.36 7.64 16.02
C THR A 44 1.76 9.07 16.34
N THR A 45 3.02 9.28 16.68
CA THR A 45 3.60 10.63 16.84
C THR A 45 3.81 11.37 15.51
N SER A 46 3.74 10.66 14.38
CA SER A 46 4.05 11.20 13.04
C SER A 46 3.00 10.82 11.98
N PRO A 47 1.73 11.22 12.13
CA PRO A 47 0.62 10.76 11.27
C PRO A 47 0.77 11.13 9.79
N LYS A 48 1.55 12.17 9.45
CA LYS A 48 1.83 12.52 8.05
C LYS A 48 2.79 11.54 7.36
N LYS A 49 3.64 10.86 8.14
CA LYS A 49 4.67 9.95 7.60
C LYS A 49 4.18 8.52 7.47
N TYR A 50 3.10 8.15 8.15
CA TYR A 50 2.66 6.76 8.24
C TYR A 50 1.18 6.63 7.91
N CYS A 51 0.86 5.59 7.15
CA CYS A 51 -0.51 5.10 6.97
C CYS A 51 -0.66 3.80 7.75
N VAL A 52 -1.77 3.64 8.48
CA VAL A 52 -2.06 2.44 9.28
C VAL A 52 -3.39 1.86 8.82
N ARG A 53 -3.44 0.56 8.52
CA ARG A 53 -4.65 -0.13 8.07
C ARG A 53 -4.76 -1.56 8.62
N PRO A 54 -5.86 -1.92 9.31
CA PRO A 54 -6.80 -0.99 9.96
C PRO A 54 -6.12 -0.19 11.10
N ASN A 55 -6.64 0.99 11.44
CA ASN A 55 -6.16 1.79 12.58
C ASN A 55 -7.05 1.69 13.82
N LEU A 56 -8.20 1.04 13.69
CA LEU A 56 -9.24 0.83 14.69
C LEU A 56 -9.92 -0.49 14.34
N GLY A 57 -10.35 -1.25 15.33
CA GLY A 57 -11.13 -2.47 15.10
C GLY A 57 -11.45 -3.22 16.37
N ILE A 58 -12.12 -4.36 16.21
CA ILE A 58 -12.50 -5.26 17.30
C ILE A 58 -11.89 -6.64 17.04
N ILE A 59 -11.32 -7.22 18.09
CA ILE A 59 -10.77 -8.57 18.08
C ILE A 59 -11.63 -9.41 19.01
N LYS A 60 -12.24 -10.47 18.47
CA LYS A 60 -13.06 -11.39 19.27
C LYS A 60 -12.20 -12.20 20.24
N PRO A 61 -12.80 -12.85 21.25
CA PRO A 61 -12.08 -13.74 22.15
C PRO A 61 -11.28 -14.77 21.37
N LYS A 62 -10.01 -14.96 21.74
CA LYS A 62 -9.09 -15.95 21.13
C LYS A 62 -8.81 -15.78 19.63
N GLU A 63 -9.23 -14.66 19.03
CA GLU A 63 -8.93 -14.35 17.64
C GLU A 63 -7.68 -13.47 17.52
N THR A 64 -7.20 -13.37 16.28
CA THR A 64 -6.06 -12.54 15.89
C THR A 64 -6.49 -11.49 14.87
N CYS A 65 -5.74 -10.40 14.82
CA CYS A 65 -5.93 -9.34 13.83
C CYS A 65 -4.57 -8.81 13.40
N ASP A 66 -4.43 -8.55 12.10
CA ASP A 66 -3.25 -7.96 11.53
C ASP A 66 -3.52 -6.53 11.10
N PHE A 67 -2.60 -5.63 11.41
CA PHE A 67 -2.57 -4.30 10.80
C PHE A 67 -1.25 -4.02 10.13
N THR A 68 -1.31 -3.30 9.02
CA THR A 68 -0.14 -2.87 8.25
C THR A 68 0.15 -1.43 8.55
N VAL A 69 1.42 -1.14 8.86
CA VAL A 69 1.95 0.21 8.94
C VAL A 69 2.81 0.45 7.70
N THR A 70 2.46 1.45 6.90
CA THR A 70 3.22 1.86 5.72
C THR A 70 3.83 3.23 5.94
N MET A 71 5.16 3.30 5.95
CA MET A 71 5.91 4.54 5.90
C MET A 71 5.83 5.14 4.49
N GLN A 72 5.42 6.39 4.41
CA GLN A 72 5.33 7.16 3.18
C GLN A 72 6.73 7.48 2.62
N ALA A 73 6.83 7.54 1.29
CA ALA A 73 8.06 7.87 0.59
C ALA A 73 8.64 9.22 1.04
N GLN A 74 9.83 9.18 1.64
CA GLN A 74 10.52 10.37 2.12
C GLN A 74 11.37 10.98 1.01
N ARG A 75 11.43 12.32 0.93
CA ARG A 75 12.26 13.06 -0.05
C ARG A 75 13.62 13.50 0.51
N THR A 76 13.76 13.48 1.83
CA THR A 76 14.96 13.93 2.54
C THR A 76 15.39 12.84 3.50
N GLU A 77 16.68 12.57 3.55
CA GLU A 77 17.26 11.59 4.46
C GLU A 77 17.24 12.14 5.90
N PRO A 78 16.73 11.38 6.89
CA PRO A 78 16.83 11.77 8.29
C PRO A 78 18.31 11.90 8.68
N LEU A 79 18.69 12.98 9.37
CA LEU A 79 20.05 13.11 9.91
C LEU A 79 20.35 11.89 10.80
N ASP A 80 21.49 11.24 10.53
CA ASP A 80 21.99 10.03 11.19
C ASP A 80 21.04 8.81 11.17
N MET A 81 20.11 8.73 10.21
CA MET A 81 19.04 7.71 10.18
C MET A 81 18.24 7.60 11.50
N GLN A 82 18.25 8.65 12.33
CA GLN A 82 17.58 8.61 13.62
C GLN A 82 16.07 8.78 13.44
N CYS A 83 15.32 7.75 13.84
CA CYS A 83 13.87 7.82 13.92
C CYS A 83 13.43 7.84 15.40
N LYS A 84 12.72 8.90 15.78
CA LYS A 84 12.13 9.06 17.13
C LYS A 84 10.65 8.74 17.15
N ASP A 85 10.11 8.29 16.02
CA ASP A 85 8.69 8.05 15.84
C ASP A 85 8.24 6.83 16.67
N LYS A 86 7.03 6.93 17.21
CA LYS A 86 6.45 5.95 18.13
C LYS A 86 5.01 5.69 17.73
N PHE A 87 4.59 4.43 17.87
CA PHE A 87 3.21 4.00 17.76
C PHE A 87 2.68 3.65 19.15
N LEU A 88 1.41 3.95 19.38
CA LEU A 88 0.68 3.64 20.59
C LEU A 88 -0.56 2.84 20.19
N ILE A 89 -0.64 1.59 20.65
CA ILE A 89 -1.82 0.76 20.54
C ILE A 89 -2.55 0.88 21.86
N GLN A 90 -3.77 1.40 21.82
CA GLN A 90 -4.67 1.42 22.96
C GLN A 90 -5.67 0.27 22.81
N SER A 91 -5.97 -0.43 23.88
CA SER A 91 -6.97 -1.50 23.91
C SER A 91 -7.88 -1.41 25.12
N THR A 92 -9.14 -1.79 24.93
CA THR A 92 -10.15 -1.84 26.00
C THR A 92 -11.10 -3.00 25.76
N ILE A 93 -11.57 -3.60 26.84
CA ILE A 93 -12.66 -4.59 26.78
C ILE A 93 -13.94 -3.88 26.36
N VAL A 94 -14.71 -4.53 25.48
CA VAL A 94 -16.02 -4.04 25.01
C VAL A 94 -17.10 -5.11 25.15
N PRO A 95 -18.39 -4.72 25.22
CA PRO A 95 -19.50 -5.67 25.30
C PRO A 95 -19.55 -6.64 24.11
N PHE A 96 -20.12 -7.83 24.35
CA PHE A 96 -20.43 -8.77 23.28
C PHE A 96 -21.34 -8.13 22.23
N GLY A 97 -21.05 -8.38 20.95
CA GLY A 97 -21.83 -7.87 19.83
C GLY A 97 -21.53 -6.42 19.44
N THR A 98 -20.58 -5.76 20.11
CA THR A 98 -20.06 -4.45 19.66
C THR A 98 -19.50 -4.59 18.24
N THR A 99 -19.88 -3.69 17.35
CA THR A 99 -19.39 -3.60 15.96
C THR A 99 -18.40 -2.44 15.79
N GLU A 100 -17.70 -2.39 14.65
CA GLU A 100 -16.73 -1.32 14.38
C GLU A 100 -17.39 0.08 14.35
N ASP A 101 -18.65 0.16 13.93
CA ASP A 101 -19.44 1.40 13.87
C ASP A 101 -19.81 1.94 15.27
N ASP A 102 -19.87 1.05 16.27
CA ASP A 102 -20.16 1.42 17.66
C ASP A 102 -18.93 1.98 18.40
N ILE A 103 -17.75 1.90 17.80
CA ILE A 103 -16.51 2.34 18.44
C ILE A 103 -16.43 3.86 18.44
N THR A 104 -16.62 4.45 19.61
CA THR A 104 -16.50 5.91 19.81
C THR A 104 -15.14 6.31 20.38
N SER A 105 -14.73 7.56 20.16
CA SER A 105 -13.45 8.06 20.69
C SER A 105 -13.40 8.06 22.23
N ASP A 106 -14.55 8.23 22.89
CA ASP A 106 -14.69 8.29 24.35
C ASP A 106 -14.36 6.95 25.01
N MET A 107 -14.50 5.83 24.29
CA MET A 107 -14.11 4.50 24.78
C MET A 107 -12.61 4.38 25.07
N PHE A 108 -11.79 5.23 24.45
CA PHE A 108 -10.34 5.28 24.64
C PHE A 108 -9.88 6.50 25.45
N ALA A 109 -10.82 7.18 26.12
CA ALA A 109 -10.55 8.32 26.99
C ALA A 109 -10.27 7.84 28.42
N LYS A 110 -9.14 8.23 29.03
CA LYS A 110 -8.70 7.76 30.36
C LYS A 110 -9.60 8.22 31.50
N ASP A 111 -10.31 9.32 31.28
CA ASP A 111 -11.30 9.95 32.14
C ASP A 111 -12.66 9.22 32.15
N SER A 112 -12.88 8.26 31.26
CA SER A 112 -14.12 7.45 31.21
C SER A 112 -14.27 6.44 32.35
N GLY A 113 -13.26 6.28 33.20
CA GLY A 113 -13.23 5.28 34.29
C GLY A 113 -13.07 3.83 33.81
N LYS A 114 -12.92 3.59 32.50
CA LYS A 114 -12.67 2.27 31.93
C LYS A 114 -11.18 1.94 31.93
N TYR A 115 -10.86 0.65 32.07
CA TYR A 115 -9.49 0.17 31.93
C TYR A 115 -9.05 0.25 30.47
N ILE A 116 -7.98 1.01 30.21
CA ILE A 116 -7.35 1.12 28.90
C ILE A 116 -5.91 0.65 29.03
N GLU A 117 -5.57 -0.38 28.27
CA GLU A 117 -4.21 -0.86 28.14
C GLU A 117 -3.50 -0.13 27.00
N GLU A 118 -2.23 0.23 27.22
CA GLU A 118 -1.44 1.02 26.27
C GLU A 118 -0.11 0.32 25.96
N LYS A 119 0.07 -0.13 24.72
CA LYS A 119 1.33 -0.69 24.22
C LYS A 119 2.04 0.28 23.29
N LYS A 120 3.32 0.52 23.54
CA LYS A 120 4.13 1.44 22.75
C LYS A 120 5.15 0.70 21.91
N LEU A 121 5.13 0.92 20.59
CA LEU A 121 6.13 0.39 19.65
C LEU A 121 7.04 1.52 19.19
N ARG A 122 8.34 1.24 19.13
CA ARG A 122 9.35 2.18 18.57
C ARG A 122 9.56 1.88 17.10
N VAL A 123 9.89 2.92 16.33
CA VAL A 123 10.28 2.78 14.92
C VAL A 123 11.79 2.73 14.80
N VAL A 124 12.30 1.78 14.02
CA VAL A 124 13.72 1.61 13.68
C VAL A 124 13.85 1.67 12.16
N LEU A 125 14.75 2.52 11.67
CA LEU A 125 15.09 2.59 10.25
C LEU A 125 16.30 1.70 9.96
N ILE A 126 16.25 0.97 8.85
CA ILE A 126 17.31 0.08 8.39
C ILE A 126 17.69 0.53 6.98
N SER A 127 18.97 0.73 6.70
CA SER A 127 19.47 0.97 5.35
C SER A 127 19.53 -0.34 4.56
N PRO A 128 19.27 -0.35 3.24
CA PRO A 128 19.60 -1.49 2.39
C PRO A 128 21.09 -1.80 2.51
N SER A 129 21.45 -3.03 2.85
CA SER A 129 22.85 -3.44 2.84
C SER A 129 23.38 -3.40 1.40
N SER A 130 24.44 -2.63 1.14
CA SER A 130 25.20 -2.74 -0.10
C SER A 130 25.82 -4.13 -0.19
N SER A 131 25.41 -4.96 -1.17
CA SER A 131 26.06 -6.25 -1.46
C SER A 131 27.57 -6.09 -1.67
N PRO A 132 28.39 -7.12 -1.36
CA PRO A 132 29.84 -7.01 -1.41
C PRO A 132 30.34 -6.81 -2.83
N VAL A 133 31.14 -5.76 -2.99
CA VAL A 133 32.02 -5.49 -4.12
C VAL A 133 32.96 -6.68 -4.31
N LEU A 134 32.87 -7.37 -5.45
CA LEU A 134 33.92 -8.29 -5.89
C LEU A 134 35.12 -7.45 -6.34
N LEU A 135 36.13 -7.34 -5.49
CA LEU A 135 37.42 -6.78 -5.87
C LEU A 135 38.17 -7.77 -6.77
N PRO A 136 38.92 -7.31 -7.80
CA PRO A 136 39.71 -8.19 -8.67
C PRO A 136 40.90 -8.80 -7.90
N VAL A 137 41.13 -10.08 -8.14
CA VAL A 137 42.31 -10.85 -7.73
C VAL A 137 43.46 -10.59 -8.71
N ASN A 138 44.63 -10.23 -8.16
CA ASN A 138 46.02 -10.48 -8.61
C ASN A 138 46.91 -9.56 -7.76
N GLY A 139 48.00 -9.95 -7.08
CA GLY A 139 48.73 -11.19 -6.89
C GLY A 139 50.00 -10.84 -6.09
N ASP A 140 50.42 -11.76 -5.23
CA ASP A 140 51.74 -11.92 -4.59
C ASP A 140 52.25 -11.02 -3.44
N ALA A 141 52.04 -11.56 -2.23
CA ALA A 141 53.04 -11.96 -1.22
C ALA A 141 54.04 -10.94 -0.63
N LYS A 142 53.86 -10.63 0.67
CA LYS A 142 54.79 -11.05 1.75
C LYS A 142 54.14 -10.99 3.14
N GLN A 143 54.43 -12.02 3.93
CA GLN A 143 53.92 -12.35 5.27
C GLN A 143 54.47 -11.48 6.41
N GLU A 144 53.63 -11.25 7.43
CA GLU A 144 53.84 -11.48 8.88
C GLU A 144 52.49 -11.18 9.59
N SER A 145 52.01 -11.78 10.68
CA SER A 145 52.14 -13.09 11.34
C SER A 145 51.04 -13.13 12.43
N ASN A 146 50.45 -14.31 12.68
CA ASN A 146 49.57 -14.72 13.80
C ASN A 146 48.09 -14.22 13.76
N LYS A 147 47.04 -15.07 13.76
CA LYS A 147 46.78 -16.33 14.52
C LYS A 147 45.87 -17.31 13.76
N VAL A 148 46.05 -18.61 13.99
CA VAL A 148 45.30 -19.74 13.39
C VAL A 148 43.92 -19.98 14.07
N PRO A 149 42.88 -20.33 13.29
CA PRO A 149 41.55 -20.79 13.73
C PRO A 149 41.25 -22.29 13.44
N MET A 150 40.15 -22.75 14.04
CA MET A 150 39.17 -23.80 13.68
C MET A 150 39.60 -25.19 13.15
N GLU A 151 38.98 -26.19 13.76
CA GLU A 151 38.97 -27.60 13.37
C GLU A 151 37.77 -27.94 12.44
N LYS A 152 38.06 -28.93 11.58
CA LYS A 152 37.34 -29.65 10.49
C LYS A 152 36.16 -30.53 10.98
N ASP A 153 35.30 -31.22 10.21
CA ASP A 153 35.23 -31.65 8.79
C ASP A 153 33.84 -32.27 8.44
N ARG A 154 33.65 -32.57 7.13
CA ARG A 154 32.79 -33.60 6.42
C ARG A 154 31.63 -33.04 5.55
N VAL A 155 31.67 -32.82 4.21
CA VAL A 155 31.98 -33.62 2.96
C VAL A 155 30.69 -34.28 2.34
N PRO A 156 30.46 -34.45 0.99
CA PRO A 156 30.67 -33.62 -0.23
C PRO A 156 29.59 -33.81 -1.40
N SER A 157 29.81 -33.14 -2.56
CA SER A 157 29.51 -33.54 -3.98
C SER A 157 28.04 -33.79 -4.47
N GLY A 158 27.58 -33.39 -5.67
CA GLY A 158 28.24 -32.79 -6.83
C GLY A 158 27.32 -32.53 -8.05
N VAL A 159 27.94 -31.90 -9.06
CA VAL A 159 27.67 -31.86 -10.52
C VAL A 159 26.49 -31.04 -11.10
N GLU A 160 26.88 -29.86 -11.57
CA GLU A 160 26.54 -29.10 -12.80
C GLU A 160 25.35 -29.51 -13.69
N ASN A 161 24.60 -28.51 -14.15
CA ASN A 161 24.60 -28.12 -15.57
C ASN A 161 24.03 -26.69 -15.73
N ILE A 162 24.79 -25.81 -16.40
CA ILE A 162 24.39 -24.49 -16.89
C ILE A 162 24.34 -24.58 -18.43
N PRO A 163 23.41 -23.87 -19.11
CA PRO A 163 23.90 -22.81 -20.01
C PRO A 163 23.26 -21.43 -19.75
N PRO A 164 23.89 -20.35 -20.26
CA PRO A 164 23.80 -18.98 -19.72
C PRO A 164 22.85 -18.02 -20.48
N PRO A 165 22.72 -16.76 -20.01
CA PRO A 165 21.73 -15.77 -20.41
C PRO A 165 22.28 -14.76 -21.44
N LEU A 166 21.48 -13.74 -21.82
CA LEU A 166 21.84 -12.30 -22.04
C LEU A 166 20.62 -11.60 -22.74
N LYS A 167 19.91 -10.64 -22.13
CA LYS A 167 20.14 -9.16 -22.07
C LYS A 167 20.39 -8.54 -23.46
N VAL A 168 19.72 -7.48 -23.90
CA VAL A 168 19.90 -6.04 -23.55
C VAL A 168 18.79 -5.27 -24.31
N SER A 169 17.86 -4.59 -23.62
CA SER A 169 17.59 -3.13 -23.60
C SER A 169 17.83 -2.29 -24.87
N GLU A 170 16.85 -1.47 -25.30
CA GLU A 170 16.92 0.00 -25.34
C GLU A 170 15.62 0.66 -25.85
N GLU A 171 15.39 1.90 -25.39
CA GLU A 171 14.27 2.81 -25.65
C GLU A 171 14.29 3.43 -27.06
N PHE A 172 13.13 3.83 -27.62
CA PHE A 172 12.95 5.16 -28.25
C PHE A 172 11.46 5.55 -28.45
N LYS A 173 11.25 6.88 -28.42
CA LYS A 173 10.01 7.68 -28.47
C LYS A 173 9.18 7.59 -29.76
N GLY A 174 7.86 7.81 -29.63
CA GLY A 174 7.21 9.00 -30.20
C GLY A 174 6.36 8.90 -31.50
N LEU A 175 5.06 9.20 -31.31
CA LEU A 175 4.12 9.99 -32.14
C LEU A 175 3.41 9.40 -33.38
N GLU A 176 2.12 9.79 -33.47
CA GLU A 176 1.01 9.44 -34.35
C GLU A 176 1.16 9.63 -35.87
N THR A 177 0.28 8.99 -36.66
CA THR A 177 -0.72 9.68 -37.52
C THR A 177 -1.76 8.72 -38.14
N ALA A 178 -2.98 9.21 -38.31
CA ALA A 178 -4.19 8.54 -38.79
C ALA A 178 -4.26 8.35 -40.33
N LYS A 179 -5.05 7.36 -40.80
CA LYS A 179 -6.28 7.58 -41.61
C LYS A 179 -6.99 6.29 -42.08
N ASN A 180 -8.31 6.46 -42.13
CA ASN A 180 -9.42 5.58 -42.53
C ASN A 180 -9.42 5.13 -44.01
N THR A 181 -10.25 4.12 -44.34
CA THR A 181 -11.20 4.00 -45.50
C THR A 181 -11.69 2.53 -45.54
N GLU A 182 -12.91 2.16 -45.11
CA GLU A 182 -14.25 2.18 -45.77
C GLU A 182 -14.38 1.37 -47.09
N GLU A 183 -15.15 0.27 -47.05
CA GLU A 183 -16.13 -0.28 -48.04
C GLU A 183 -16.51 -1.70 -47.56
N ASP A 184 -17.66 -1.99 -46.95
CA ASP A 184 -19.04 -2.08 -47.51
C ASP A 184 -19.11 -2.81 -48.86
N ARG A 185 -19.62 -4.06 -48.85
CA ARG A 185 -20.92 -4.41 -49.45
C ARG A 185 -21.27 -5.90 -49.32
N ARG A 186 -22.55 -6.09 -48.98
CA ARG A 186 -23.44 -7.27 -49.15
C ARG A 186 -23.58 -7.63 -50.65
N ASP A 187 -24.08 -8.77 -51.14
CA ASP A 187 -25.16 -9.68 -50.77
C ASP A 187 -24.94 -11.06 -51.47
N GLU A 188 -25.77 -12.04 -51.07
CA GLU A 188 -25.89 -13.43 -51.54
C GLU A 188 -26.11 -13.64 -53.06
N ASP A 189 -25.74 -14.82 -53.57
CA ASP A 189 -26.65 -15.62 -54.40
C ASP A 189 -26.31 -17.13 -54.38
N VAL A 190 -27.37 -17.91 -54.45
CA VAL A 190 -27.52 -19.36 -54.41
C VAL A 190 -27.27 -19.96 -55.81
N VAL A 191 -26.85 -21.23 -55.90
CA VAL A 191 -27.48 -22.28 -56.77
C VAL A 191 -26.71 -23.60 -56.73
N ALA A 192 -27.50 -24.66 -56.57
CA ALA A 192 -27.15 -26.07 -56.42
C ALA A 192 -27.03 -26.84 -57.76
N ARG A 193 -26.39 -28.04 -57.69
CA ARG A 193 -26.87 -29.39 -58.13
C ARG A 193 -25.67 -30.36 -58.28
N HIS A 194 -25.58 -31.47 -57.51
CA HIS A 194 -26.01 -32.87 -57.81
C HIS A 194 -25.31 -33.47 -59.05
N SER A 195 -24.83 -34.71 -59.18
CA SER A 195 -24.66 -35.98 -58.42
C SER A 195 -23.71 -36.85 -59.30
N GLU A 196 -23.00 -37.90 -58.86
CA GLU A 196 -23.43 -39.32 -58.93
C GLU A 196 -22.28 -40.28 -58.48
N ASN A 197 -22.71 -41.47 -58.04
CA ASN A 197 -22.02 -42.62 -57.42
C ASN A 197 -21.23 -43.53 -58.40
N GLU A 198 -20.26 -44.34 -57.91
CA GLU A 198 -20.42 -45.81 -57.69
C GLU A 198 -19.12 -46.58 -57.23
N ASN A 199 -19.33 -47.45 -56.23
CA ASN A 199 -18.76 -48.80 -55.90
C ASN A 199 -17.28 -49.09 -55.48
N VAL A 200 -17.04 -49.21 -54.14
CA VAL A 200 -16.82 -50.43 -53.25
C VAL A 200 -15.95 -51.62 -53.79
N PRO A 201 -15.10 -52.40 -53.03
CA PRO A 201 -15.12 -52.76 -51.57
C PRO A 201 -13.78 -52.82 -50.73
N ASP A 202 -13.94 -52.53 -49.43
CA ASP A 202 -13.63 -53.29 -48.19
C ASP A 202 -12.29 -54.04 -47.95
N ILE A 203 -11.51 -53.58 -46.95
CA ILE A 203 -10.88 -54.38 -45.86
C ILE A 203 -10.74 -53.47 -44.60
N LYS A 204 -11.44 -53.78 -43.50
CA LYS A 204 -11.18 -53.32 -42.10
C LYS A 204 -10.54 -54.49 -41.31
N PRO A 205 -9.96 -54.35 -40.09
CA PRO A 205 -9.91 -53.16 -39.22
C PRO A 205 -8.58 -52.92 -38.45
N GLU A 206 -8.62 -51.89 -37.59
CA GLU A 206 -7.97 -51.83 -36.26
C GLU A 206 -6.73 -50.91 -36.09
N LYS A 207 -7.00 -49.69 -35.59
CA LYS A 207 -6.23 -49.01 -34.53
C LYS A 207 -7.10 -47.88 -33.92
N ASP A 208 -8.23 -48.29 -33.35
CA ASP A 208 -9.08 -47.43 -32.50
C ASP A 208 -8.48 -47.38 -31.09
N ALA A 209 -7.72 -46.32 -30.79
CA ALA A 209 -7.39 -45.92 -29.41
C ALA A 209 -6.77 -44.51 -29.32
N ALA A 210 -6.13 -44.01 -30.39
CA ALA A 210 -5.40 -42.73 -30.35
C ALA A 210 -6.20 -41.52 -30.89
N GLN A 211 -7.30 -41.72 -31.62
CA GLN A 211 -8.07 -40.63 -32.24
C GLN A 211 -9.27 -40.13 -31.41
N LEU A 212 -9.79 -40.94 -30.49
CA LEU A 212 -10.90 -40.54 -29.61
C LEU A 212 -10.47 -39.56 -28.52
N ASN A 213 -9.25 -39.72 -27.98
CA ASN A 213 -8.74 -38.86 -26.91
C ASN A 213 -8.46 -37.41 -27.37
N SER A 214 -8.05 -37.19 -28.63
CA SER A 214 -7.69 -35.83 -29.08
C SER A 214 -8.90 -34.95 -29.41
N ALA A 215 -10.01 -35.54 -29.83
CA ALA A 215 -11.25 -34.81 -30.09
C ALA A 215 -11.89 -34.31 -28.78
N GLU A 216 -11.92 -35.16 -27.75
CA GLU A 216 -12.38 -34.81 -26.41
C GLU A 216 -11.48 -33.74 -25.76
N GLU A 217 -10.16 -33.85 -25.90
CA GLU A 217 -9.22 -32.82 -25.45
C GLU A 217 -9.43 -31.48 -26.18
N CYS A 218 -9.74 -31.50 -27.49
CA CYS A 218 -10.02 -30.28 -28.25
C CYS A 218 -11.32 -29.61 -27.80
N GLU A 219 -12.37 -30.37 -27.53
CA GLU A 219 -13.63 -29.86 -27.00
C GLU A 219 -13.46 -29.29 -25.58
N GLN A 220 -12.68 -29.98 -24.74
CA GLN A 220 -12.32 -29.48 -23.41
C GLN A 220 -11.55 -28.17 -23.47
N LEU A 221 -10.56 -28.05 -24.36
CA LEU A 221 -9.81 -26.81 -24.56
C LEU A 221 -10.69 -25.65 -25.05
N LYS A 222 -11.64 -25.92 -25.96
CA LYS A 222 -12.63 -24.91 -26.42
C LYS A 222 -13.51 -24.41 -25.27
N SER A 223 -13.98 -25.32 -24.40
CA SER A 223 -14.77 -24.93 -23.23
C SER A 223 -13.98 -24.09 -22.23
N ARG A 224 -12.69 -24.40 -22.02
CA ARG A 224 -11.80 -23.60 -21.16
C ARG A 224 -11.51 -22.23 -21.75
N LEU A 225 -11.36 -22.14 -23.08
CA LEU A 225 -11.14 -20.87 -23.76
C LEU A 225 -12.35 -19.94 -23.60
N SER A 226 -13.57 -20.44 -23.75
CA SER A 226 -14.78 -19.62 -23.57
C SER A 226 -14.92 -19.11 -22.13
N ILE A 227 -14.55 -19.92 -21.14
CA ILE A 227 -14.50 -19.50 -19.72
C ILE A 227 -13.45 -18.41 -19.51
N MET A 228 -12.29 -18.50 -20.17
CA MET A 228 -11.25 -17.48 -20.06
C MET A 228 -11.69 -16.16 -20.71
N ASP A 229 -12.32 -16.22 -21.88
CA ASP A 229 -12.82 -15.05 -22.60
C ASP A 229 -13.90 -14.31 -21.80
N THR A 230 -14.81 -15.05 -21.16
CA THR A 230 -15.84 -14.46 -20.29
C THR A 230 -15.24 -13.80 -19.05
N LYS A 231 -14.23 -14.41 -18.42
CA LYS A 231 -13.49 -13.82 -17.29
C LYS A 231 -12.71 -12.58 -17.70
N LEU A 232 -12.09 -12.60 -18.89
CA LEU A 232 -11.35 -11.45 -19.42
C LEU A 232 -12.29 -10.26 -19.63
N ARG A 233 -13.44 -10.48 -20.28
CA ARG A 233 -14.47 -9.46 -20.45
C ARG A 233 -14.98 -8.90 -19.10
N ALA A 234 -15.18 -9.76 -18.11
CA ALA A 234 -15.59 -9.32 -16.77
C ALA A 234 -14.51 -8.48 -16.07
N ALA A 235 -13.23 -8.82 -16.26
CA ALA A 235 -12.10 -8.05 -15.75
C ALA A 235 -12.02 -6.68 -16.43
N ASP A 236 -12.18 -6.62 -17.75
CA ASP A 236 -12.17 -5.35 -18.52
C ASP A 236 -13.26 -4.39 -18.03
N VAL A 237 -14.48 -4.90 -17.79
CA VAL A 237 -15.58 -4.09 -17.21
C VAL A 237 -15.21 -3.56 -15.82
N THR A 238 -14.54 -4.35 -15.00
CA THR A 238 -14.12 -3.95 -13.65
C THR A 238 -13.03 -2.88 -13.70
N ILE A 239 -12.05 -3.03 -14.60
CA ILE A 239 -10.99 -2.04 -14.83
C ILE A 239 -11.60 -0.71 -15.28
N LEU A 240 -12.50 -0.74 -16.28
CA LEU A 240 -13.19 0.47 -16.75
C LEU A 240 -13.97 1.17 -15.64
N LYS A 241 -14.65 0.41 -14.78
CA LYS A 241 -15.38 0.98 -13.64
C LYS A 241 -14.45 1.63 -12.62
N LEU A 242 -13.33 0.98 -12.29
CA LEU A 242 -12.34 1.52 -11.36
C LEU A 242 -11.63 2.76 -11.91
N ASP A 243 -11.32 2.79 -13.20
CA ASP A 243 -10.72 3.96 -13.85
C ASP A 243 -11.67 5.16 -13.81
N GLU A 244 -12.95 4.95 -14.10
CA GLU A 244 -13.95 6.01 -14.02
C GLU A 244 -14.15 6.49 -12.58
N GLU A 245 -14.20 5.58 -11.60
CA GLU A 245 -14.27 5.94 -10.18
C GLU A 245 -13.03 6.72 -9.71
N MET A 246 -11.82 6.30 -10.13
CA MET A 246 -10.58 7.02 -9.85
C MET A 246 -10.57 8.41 -10.47
N ARG A 247 -11.10 8.57 -11.69
CA ARG A 247 -11.23 9.85 -12.37
C ARG A 247 -12.18 10.78 -11.61
N MET A 248 -13.35 10.28 -11.19
CA MET A 248 -14.33 11.01 -10.41
C MET A 248 -13.77 11.44 -9.04
N ASN A 249 -13.11 10.53 -8.32
CA ASN A 249 -12.50 10.83 -7.02
C ASN A 249 -11.38 11.88 -7.14
N THR A 250 -10.60 11.82 -8.23
CA THR A 250 -9.54 12.81 -8.50
C THR A 250 -10.15 14.19 -8.74
N GLN A 251 -11.21 14.29 -9.55
CA GLN A 251 -11.91 15.54 -9.81
C GLN A 251 -12.51 16.14 -8.52
N GLU A 252 -13.13 15.31 -7.67
CA GLU A 252 -13.66 15.75 -6.38
C GLU A 252 -12.54 16.26 -5.45
N LYS A 253 -11.42 15.53 -5.37
CA LYS A 253 -10.25 15.96 -4.59
C LYS A 253 -9.72 17.32 -5.03
N ASP A 254 -9.64 17.56 -6.33
CA ASP A 254 -9.15 18.84 -6.87
C ASP A 254 -10.15 19.98 -6.62
N LEU A 255 -11.46 19.70 -6.67
CA LEU A 255 -12.49 20.67 -6.28
C LEU A 255 -12.37 21.05 -4.81
N LEU A 256 -12.27 20.07 -3.91
CA LEU A 256 -12.13 20.29 -2.47
C LEU A 256 -10.84 21.05 -2.15
N ARG A 257 -9.74 20.75 -2.83
CA ARG A 257 -8.48 21.50 -2.69
C ARG A 257 -8.66 22.96 -3.06
N LYS A 258 -9.34 23.26 -4.17
CA LYS A 258 -9.61 24.63 -4.62
C LYS A 258 -10.48 25.39 -3.60
N GLU A 259 -11.52 24.74 -3.07
CA GLU A 259 -12.37 25.34 -2.04
C GLU A 259 -11.58 25.64 -0.75
N LEU A 260 -10.67 24.74 -0.37
CA LEU A 260 -9.80 24.91 0.79
C LEU A 260 -8.81 26.08 0.60
N GLU A 261 -8.28 26.26 -0.62
CA GLU A 261 -7.46 27.43 -0.98
C GLU A 261 -8.26 28.74 -0.92
N ASP A 262 -9.49 28.75 -1.42
CA ASP A 262 -10.37 29.93 -1.37
C ASP A 262 -10.74 30.30 0.07
N MET A 263 -11.05 29.31 0.90
CA MET A 263 -11.30 29.48 2.33
C MET A 263 -10.07 30.04 3.04
N ARG A 264 -8.88 29.52 2.74
CA ARG A 264 -7.62 30.02 3.30
C ARG A 264 -7.39 31.48 2.92
N ARG A 265 -7.57 31.85 1.65
CA ARG A 265 -7.45 33.24 1.19
C ARG A 265 -8.44 34.19 1.91
N LYS A 266 -9.68 33.76 2.10
CA LYS A 266 -10.70 34.54 2.86
C LYS A 266 -10.28 34.75 4.32
N VAL A 267 -9.75 33.72 4.98
CA VAL A 267 -9.27 33.82 6.37
C VAL A 267 -8.06 34.75 6.47
N ASP A 268 -7.12 34.66 5.53
CA ASP A 268 -5.96 35.55 5.51
C ASP A 268 -6.38 37.02 5.28
N MET A 269 -7.34 37.27 4.38
CA MET A 269 -7.89 38.61 4.17
C MET A 269 -8.60 39.17 5.41
N ARG A 270 -9.38 38.34 6.13
CA ARG A 270 -9.98 38.74 7.43
C ARG A 270 -8.94 39.01 8.49
N ARG A 271 -7.84 38.24 8.54
CA ARG A 271 -6.73 38.51 9.48
C ARG A 271 -6.02 39.82 9.18
N VAL A 272 -5.84 40.16 7.90
CA VAL A 272 -5.30 41.48 7.51
C VAL A 272 -6.22 42.61 7.97
N GLN A 273 -7.54 42.43 7.87
CA GLN A 273 -8.51 43.44 8.32
C GLN A 273 -8.62 43.56 9.85
N ALA A 274 -8.35 42.48 10.60
CA ALA A 274 -8.38 42.45 12.06
C ALA A 274 -7.02 42.76 12.73
N GLY A 275 -5.94 42.94 11.95
CA GLY A 275 -4.57 43.05 12.45
C GLY A 275 -4.09 44.46 12.82
N GLY A 276 -4.96 45.48 12.71
CA GLY A 276 -4.62 46.85 13.08
C GLY A 276 -5.14 47.21 14.47
N PHE A 277 -4.30 47.87 15.28
CA PHE A 277 -4.77 48.54 16.50
C PHE A 277 -5.86 49.54 16.10
N PRO A 278 -7.07 49.51 16.69
CA PRO A 278 -8.15 50.39 16.27
C PRO A 278 -7.70 51.84 16.35
N LEU A 279 -7.80 52.60 15.26
CA LEU A 279 -7.44 54.03 15.24
C LEU A 279 -8.11 54.78 16.40
N LEU A 280 -9.35 54.38 16.75
CA LEU A 280 -10.09 54.87 17.89
C LEU A 280 -9.33 54.72 19.22
N PHE A 281 -8.64 53.60 19.45
CA PHE A 281 -7.87 53.41 20.67
C PHE A 281 -6.67 54.38 20.73
N VAL A 282 -5.99 54.59 19.60
CA VAL A 282 -4.90 55.58 19.50
C VAL A 282 -5.43 57.00 19.78
N CYS A 283 -6.58 57.36 19.19
CA CYS A 283 -7.24 58.63 19.46
C CYS A 283 -7.65 58.78 20.93
N MET A 284 -8.21 57.74 21.56
CA MET A 284 -8.61 57.78 22.96
C MET A 284 -7.40 57.96 23.89
N VAL A 285 -6.30 57.26 23.64
CA VAL A 285 -5.06 57.43 24.42
C VAL A 285 -4.49 58.84 24.24
N ALA A 286 -4.50 59.39 23.03
CA ALA A 286 -4.07 60.77 22.77
C ALA A 286 -4.94 61.80 23.50
N LEU A 287 -6.26 61.63 23.50
CA LEU A 287 -7.18 62.51 24.23
C LEU A 287 -6.95 62.44 25.75
N VAL A 288 -6.81 61.24 26.31
CA VAL A 288 -6.56 61.06 27.74
C VAL A 288 -5.22 61.68 28.14
N SER A 289 -4.18 61.55 27.32
CA SER A 289 -2.87 62.15 27.60
C SER A 289 -2.88 63.68 27.50
N VAL A 290 -3.63 64.27 26.56
CA VAL A 290 -3.86 65.73 26.50
C VAL A 290 -4.62 66.23 27.72
N VAL A 291 -5.67 65.52 28.13
CA VAL A 291 -6.48 65.89 29.30
C VAL A 291 -5.65 65.81 30.57
N LEU A 292 -4.89 64.72 30.79
CA LEU A 292 -3.99 64.59 31.92
C LEU A 292 -2.89 65.67 31.89
N GLY A 293 -2.32 65.97 30.73
CA GLY A 293 -1.34 67.04 30.58
C GLY A 293 -1.91 68.42 30.92
N TYR A 294 -3.18 68.67 30.60
CA TYR A 294 -3.88 69.91 30.96
C TYR A 294 -4.13 70.02 32.47
N TYR A 295 -4.48 68.92 33.13
CA TYR A 295 -4.69 68.91 34.59
C TYR A 295 -3.39 68.94 35.41
N ILE A 296 -2.26 68.55 34.83
CA ILE A 296 -0.95 68.52 35.50
C ILE A 296 -0.18 69.84 35.31
N HIS A 297 -0.62 70.72 34.39
CA HIS A 297 -0.03 72.05 34.23
C HIS A 297 -0.82 73.08 35.06
N PRO A 298 -0.28 73.57 36.19
CA PRO A 298 -0.90 74.62 36.99
C PRO A 298 -0.91 75.97 36.26
#